data_AF-A0A834W5F2-F1
#
_entry.id   AF-A0A834W5F2-F1
#
_cell.length_a   1.000
_cell.length_b   1.000
_cell.length_c   1.000
_cell.angle_alpha   90.00
_cell.angle_beta   90.00
_cell.angle_gamma   90.00
#
_symmetry.space_group_name_H-M   'P 1'
#
loop_
_entity.id
_entity.type
_entity.pdbx_description
1 polymer ?
#
loop_
_entity_poly.entity_id
_entity_poly.type
_entity_poly.pdbx_seq_one_letter_code
_entity_poly.pdbx_strand_id
1 'polypeptide(L)' 'MSTPARKRLMRDFKRLQQDPPAGISGAPQDNNIMLWNASLLCDPNPNSPANSEAARMFSENKRDYNRKVREIVEQSWTAD' A
#
# COMPACT_ATOMS: atom_id res chain seq x y z
N MET A 1 30.55 14.80 5.59
CA MET A 1 30.31 13.35 5.73
C MET A 1 28.81 13.06 5.68
N SER A 2 28.38 11.95 5.07
CA SER A 2 26.97 11.54 5.05
C SER A 2 26.55 10.99 6.42
N THR A 3 25.44 11.45 6.96
CA THR A 3 24.93 11.03 8.29
C THR A 3 24.51 9.55 8.28
N PRO A 4 24.50 8.86 9.45
CA PRO A 4 23.99 7.50 9.53
C PRO A 4 22.57 7.34 8.97
N ALA A 5 21.70 8.34 9.22
CA ALA A 5 20.34 8.38 8.68
C ALA A 5 20.32 8.44 7.15
N ARG A 6 21.11 9.34 6.53
CA ARG A 6 21.21 9.43 5.07
C ARG A 6 21.71 8.13 4.44
N LYS A 7 22.71 7.48 5.04
CA LYS A 7 23.21 6.18 4.56
C LYS A 7 22.14 5.09 4.65
N ARG A 8 21.35 5.08 5.72
CA ARG A 8 20.24 4.14 5.90
C ARG A 8 19.18 4.33 4.82
N LEU A 9 18.75 5.58 4.58
CA LEU A 9 17.75 5.90 3.56
C LEU A 9 18.22 5.53 2.14
N MET A 10 19.48 5.76 1.79
CA MET A 10 20.03 5.31 0.50
C MET A 10 19.97 3.79 0.34
N ARG A 11 20.27 3.04 1.41
CA ARG A 11 20.19 1.57 1.37
C ARG A 11 18.76 1.09 1.22
N ASP A 12 17.84 1.69 1.98
CA ASP A 12 16.43 1.32 1.95
C ASP A 12 15.80 1.70 0.59
N PHE A 13 16.20 2.83 -0.01
CA PHE A 13 15.80 3.17 -1.38
C PHE A 13 16.27 2.13 -2.42
N LYS A 14 17.53 1.68 -2.34
CA LYS A 14 18.03 0.60 -3.21
C LYS A 14 17.23 -0.70 -3.04
N ARG A 15 16.83 -1.03 -1.82
CA ARG A 15 15.98 -2.21 -1.56
C ARG A 15 14.60 -2.06 -2.20
N LEU A 16 13.98 -0.88 -2.06
CA LEU A 16 12.70 -0.57 -2.70
C LEU A 16 12.77 -0.64 -4.23
N GLN A 17 13.91 -0.27 -4.84
CA GLN A 17 14.12 -0.43 -6.28
C GLN A 17 14.30 -1.89 -6.72
N GLN A 18 14.87 -2.73 -5.85
CA GLN A 18 15.13 -4.15 -6.15
C GLN A 18 13.90 -5.03 -5.94
N ASP A 19 13.14 -4.77 -4.88
CA ASP A 19 11.96 -5.53 -4.49
C ASP A 19 10.85 -4.56 -4.07
N PRO A 20 10.12 -3.98 -5.05
CA PRO A 20 9.07 -3.02 -4.76
C PRO A 20 7.85 -3.74 -4.14
N PRO A 21 7.34 -3.25 -2.99
CA PRO A 21 6.11 -3.78 -2.43
C PRO A 21 4.92 -3.62 -3.39
N ALA A 22 4.08 -4.65 -3.47
CA ALA A 22 2.91 -4.63 -4.34
C ALA A 22 1.97 -3.46 -3.99
N GLY A 23 1.59 -2.69 -5.01
CA GLY A 23 0.66 -1.58 -4.88
C GLY A 23 1.25 -0.31 -4.25
N ILE A 24 2.56 -0.25 -3.98
CA ILE A 24 3.20 0.91 -3.37
C ILE A 24 4.46 1.28 -4.15
N SER A 25 4.56 2.53 -4.55
CA SER A 25 5.79 3.11 -5.11
C SER A 25 6.22 4.30 -4.27
N GLY A 26 7.53 4.52 -4.16
CA GLY A 26 8.05 5.66 -3.42
C GLY A 26 9.49 5.99 -3.80
N ALA A 27 9.79 7.28 -3.86
CA ALA A 27 11.11 7.79 -4.17
C ALA A 27 11.43 9.06 -3.34
N PRO A 28 12.70 9.26 -2.96
CA PRO A 28 13.13 10.51 -2.36
C PRO A 28 13.05 11.65 -3.38
N GLN A 29 12.94 12.88 -2.91
CA GLN A 29 13.12 14.06 -3.76
C GLN A 29 14.59 14.20 -4.17
N ASP A 30 14.84 14.65 -5.40
CA ASP A 30 16.18 14.77 -5.98
C ASP A 30 17.16 15.60 -5.13
N ASN A 31 16.66 16.67 -4.52
CA ASN A 31 17.46 17.59 -3.71
C ASN A 31 17.50 17.22 -2.22
N ASN A 32 16.59 16.38 -1.73
CA ASN A 32 16.47 16.06 -0.31
C ASN A 32 15.98 14.63 -0.05
N ILE A 33 16.93 13.76 0.24
CA ILE A 33 16.67 12.35 0.60
C ILE A 33 15.86 12.15 1.89
N MET A 34 15.68 13.19 2.71
CA MET A 34 14.82 13.12 3.90
C MET A 34 13.34 13.33 3.55
N LEU A 35 13.03 13.79 2.34
CA LEU A 35 11.66 14.02 1.85
C LEU A 35 11.35 13.00 0.76
N TRP A 36 10.17 12.40 0.83
CA TRP A 36 9.77 11.30 -0.04
C TRP A 36 8.37 11.55 -0.61
N ASN A 37 8.20 11.22 -1.88
CA ASN A 37 6.91 11.12 -2.52
C ASN A 37 6.59 9.63 -2.67
N ALA A 38 5.35 9.26 -2.31
CA ALA A 38 4.86 7.89 -2.47
C ALA A 38 3.51 7.90 -3.17
N SER A 39 3.25 6.85 -3.94
CA SER A 39 1.97 6.61 -4.59
C SER A 39 1.49 5.20 -4.26
N LEU A 40 0.25 5.12 -3.78
CA LEU A 40 -0.44 3.86 -3.51
C LEU A 40 -1.32 3.57 -4.72
N LEU A 41 -1.03 2.47 -5.41
CA LEU A 41 -1.92 1.95 -6.44
C LEU A 41 -3.17 1.40 -5.77
N CYS A 42 -4.33 1.66 -6.37
CA CYS A 42 -5.62 1.25 -5.82
C CYS A 42 -5.93 -0.24 -6.00
N ASP A 43 -5.00 -1.02 -6.55
CA ASP A 43 -5.20 -2.45 -6.71
C ASP A 43 -5.13 -3.14 -5.34
N PRO A 44 -6.18 -3.88 -4.95
CA PRO A 44 -6.19 -4.59 -3.68
C PRO A 44 -5.06 -5.63 -3.70
N ASN A 45 -4.30 -5.69 -2.60
CA ASN A 45 -3.24 -6.67 -2.39
C ASN A 45 -3.80 -7.87 -1.61
N PRO A 46 -4.14 -9.01 -2.25
CA PRO A 46 -4.72 -10.17 -1.57
C PRO A 46 -3.70 -10.90 -0.69
N ASN A 47 -2.41 -10.63 -0.86
CA ASN A 47 -1.35 -11.17 -0.01
C ASN A 47 -1.13 -10.30 1.25
N SER A 48 -1.86 -9.19 1.39
CA SER A 48 -1.76 -8.36 2.59
C SER A 48 -2.39 -9.08 3.79
N PRO A 49 -1.70 -9.12 4.95
CA PRO A 49 -2.24 -9.74 6.15
C PRO A 49 -3.35 -8.88 6.82
N ALA A 50 -3.59 -7.65 6.35
CA ALA A 50 -4.49 -6.70 7.00
C ALA A 50 -5.95 -7.17 7.06
N ASN A 51 -6.43 -7.87 6.03
CA ASN A 51 -7.77 -8.46 6.02
C ASN A 51 -7.80 -9.74 5.17
N SER A 52 -7.49 -10.87 5.81
CA SER A 52 -7.41 -12.18 5.16
C SER A 52 -8.76 -12.69 4.62
N GLU A 53 -9.88 -12.36 5.27
CA GLU A 53 -11.21 -12.72 4.77
C GLU A 53 -11.53 -11.97 3.47
N ALA A 54 -11.31 -10.65 3.44
CA ALA A 54 -11.50 -9.82 2.26
C ALA A 54 -10.60 -10.26 1.11
N ALA A 55 -9.34 -10.57 1.40
CA ALA A 55 -8.38 -11.09 0.42
C ALA A 55 -8.83 -12.44 -0.19
N ARG A 56 -9.26 -13.38 0.66
CA ARG A 56 -9.80 -14.67 0.22
C ARG A 56 -11.03 -14.47 -0.65
N MET A 57 -11.97 -13.62 -0.22
CA MET A 57 -13.19 -13.35 -0.98
C MET A 57 -12.91 -12.66 -2.31
N PHE A 58 -11.98 -11.70 -2.35
CA PHE A 58 -11.56 -11.04 -3.59
C PHE A 58 -10.99 -12.03 -4.60
N SER A 59 -10.27 -13.05 -4.12
CA SER A 59 -9.59 -14.06 -4.96
C SER A 59 -10.53 -15.20 -5.39
N GLU A 60 -11.33 -15.73 -4.46
CA GLU A 60 -12.21 -16.89 -4.70
C GLU A 60 -13.57 -16.50 -5.29
N ASN A 61 -14.13 -15.35 -4.90
CA ASN A 61 -15.47 -14.91 -5.31
C ASN A 61 -15.59 -13.38 -5.30
N LYS A 62 -15.06 -12.76 -6.35
CA LYS A 62 -15.05 -11.30 -6.53
C LYS A 62 -16.46 -10.68 -6.56
N ARG A 63 -17.50 -11.44 -6.94
CA ARG A 63 -18.88 -10.95 -6.97
C ARG A 63 -19.41 -10.71 -5.57
N ASP A 64 -19.22 -11.66 -4.65
CA ASP A 64 -19.63 -11.50 -3.25
C ASP A 64 -18.79 -10.45 -2.52
N TYR A 65 -17.49 -10.36 -2.82
CA TYR A 65 -16.65 -9.28 -2.31
C TYR A 65 -17.25 -7.91 -2.65
N ASN A 66 -17.52 -7.65 -3.94
CA ASN A 66 -18.08 -6.37 -4.38
C ASN A 66 -19.45 -6.07 -3.76
N ARG A 67 -20.28 -7.10 -3.56
CA ARG A 67 -21.58 -6.96 -2.89
C ARG A 67 -21.40 -6.53 -1.43
N LYS A 68 -20.57 -7.24 -0.65
CA LYS A 68 -20.29 -6.90 0.76
C LYS A 68 -19.69 -5.50 0.90
N VAL A 69 -18.75 -5.13 0.03
CA VAL A 69 -18.14 -3.78 0.05
C VAL A 69 -19.21 -2.71 -0.12
N ARG A 70 -20.14 -2.88 -1.08
CA ARG A 70 -21.24 -1.94 -1.28
C ARG A 70 -22.13 -1.85 -0.04
N GLU A 71 -22.54 -2.97 0.53
CA GLU A 71 -23.38 -3.02 1.73
C GLU A 71 -22.72 -2.27 2.91
N ILE A 72 -21.41 -2.48 3.14
CA ILE A 72 -20.66 -1.80 4.20
C ILE A 72 -20.59 -0.28 3.96
N VAL A 73 -20.32 0.14 2.72
CA VAL A 73 -20.24 1.57 2.36
C VAL A 73 -21.60 2.24 2.57
N GLU A 74 -22.69 1.61 2.11
CA GLU A 74 -24.04 2.12 2.30
C GLU A 74 -24.40 2.23 3.80
N GLN A 75 -24.07 1.22 4.60
CA GLN A 75 -24.27 1.26 6.06
C GLN A 75 -23.50 2.40 6.72
N SER A 76 -22.28 2.68 6.27
CA SER A 76 -21.47 3.78 6.80
C SER A 76 -22.05 5.18 6.54
N TRP A 77 -22.94 5.31 5.54
CA TRP A 77 -23.66 6.56 5.27
C TRP A 77 -24.90 6.74 6.13
N THR A 78 -25.44 5.64 6.67
CA THR A 78 -26.67 5.64 7.48
C THR A 78 -26.40 5.63 8.98
N ALA A 79 -25.14 5.47 9.38
CA ALA A 79 -24.72 5.52 10.77
C ALA A 79 -24.37 6.96 11.17
N ASP A 80 -25.41 7.73 11.54
CA ASP A 80 -25.29 8.96 12.33
C ASP A 80 -25.33 8.65 13.84
#